data_AF-A0A7Y2GRU0-F1
#
_entry.id   AF-A0A7Y2GRU0-F1
#
_cell.length_a   1.000
_cell.length_b   1.000
_cell.length_c   1.000
_cell.angle_alpha   90.00
_cell.angle_beta   90.00
_cell.angle_gamma   90.00
#
_symmetry.space_group_name_H-M   'P 1'
#
loop_
_entity.id
_entity.type
_entity.pdbx_description
1 polymer ?
#
loop_
_entity_poly.entity_id
_entity_poly.type
_entity_poly.pdbx_seq_one_letter_code
_entity_poly.pdbx_strand_id
1 'polypeptide(L)'
;MKRLATALLLLAGLTVTAVPAAAETSTETVDDHDHFHKSFQAKWVSSYQAATTIEELQFAPDFKPEHANLLRLYQAFFNRPPDLAGAKYWLDQWDMVVAKGPTAERPEGHDLFGEFAEYFTQVPEFINTYGDAENAEFLTRVYNNMLGRVPDEAGYQYWLGYLEGTNPEQAGVVLTKGAMMRWVTLDVEFTNLYPFGHTDLSDHPSDLADCTVENAEFSGLNVTGIYRLRDGDIRELCFGLRDVDVETAWARLSALADPAHQSPVALLAVYEGDGAGIVAYAGPSTGSGGIYVGDLWLIAAQDTATRINPVEADLTMAHELSHVFTGLDDQIDYDTLVRDGCNGRFPAFNWCFQADAYINQWVSTFWSEEELAVYYDDSIDSTTLCVEGHDFAGTYATTSPFEDFAEAFSAYVYSVDLPNLAAKYAWFDAKPVLKGYKDRAIAADRYDYPDTFGTCGA
;
A
#
# COMPACT_ATOMS: atom_id res chain seq x y z
N MET A 1 12.64 -30.16 6.07
CA MET A 1 12.99 -28.88 5.43
C MET A 1 12.38 -27.68 6.15
N LYS A 2 11.47 -27.87 7.12
CA LYS A 2 11.63 -27.51 8.55
C LYS A 2 13.04 -27.09 9.04
N ARG A 3 13.10 -25.89 9.62
CA ARG A 3 13.95 -25.46 10.76
C ARG A 3 15.47 -25.35 10.48
N LEU A 4 15.98 -24.13 10.38
CA LEU A 4 17.10 -23.76 11.24
C LEU A 4 16.50 -23.20 12.54
N ALA A 5 16.25 -24.12 13.48
CA ALA A 5 15.65 -23.88 14.79
C ALA A 5 16.62 -23.09 15.69
N THR A 6 16.26 -21.93 16.24
CA THR A 6 15.40 -21.65 17.42
C THR A 6 16.15 -21.61 18.77
N ALA A 7 16.05 -20.43 19.41
CA ALA A 7 15.88 -20.14 20.84
C ALA A 7 17.07 -19.91 21.82
N LEU A 8 16.99 -18.72 22.45
CA LEU A 8 17.04 -18.40 23.89
C LEU A 8 18.35 -17.95 24.60
N LEU A 9 18.29 -16.68 25.06
CA LEU A 9 18.47 -16.17 26.44
C LEU A 9 19.85 -15.64 26.95
N LEU A 10 19.76 -14.41 27.53
CA LEU A 10 20.50 -13.72 28.62
C LEU A 10 21.60 -12.64 28.37
N LEU A 11 21.19 -11.40 28.70
CA LEU A 11 21.81 -10.32 29.53
C LEU A 11 23.32 -10.04 29.50
N ALA A 12 23.69 -8.77 29.26
CA ALA A 12 24.26 -7.86 30.28
C ALA A 12 24.39 -6.41 29.73
N GLY A 13 24.13 -5.43 30.60
CA GLY A 13 23.87 -4.03 30.22
C GLY A 13 25.09 -3.17 29.93
N LEU A 14 24.83 -2.02 29.32
CA LEU A 14 25.69 -0.84 29.35
C LEU A 14 24.83 0.41 29.54
N THR A 15 25.13 1.15 30.60
CA THR A 15 24.57 2.45 30.93
C THR A 15 25.05 3.51 29.94
N VAL A 16 24.14 4.24 29.30
CA VAL A 16 24.46 5.50 28.63
C VAL A 16 23.88 6.64 29.46
N THR A 17 24.78 7.50 29.93
CA THR A 17 24.47 8.73 30.66
C THR A 17 23.77 9.73 29.74
N ALA A 18 22.56 10.15 30.11
CA ALA A 18 21.86 11.26 29.49
C ALA A 18 22.58 12.58 29.75
N VAL A 19 22.73 13.40 28.70
CA VAL A 19 23.03 14.83 28.81
C VAL A 19 21.70 15.57 28.61
N PRO A 20 21.26 16.45 29.53
CA PRO A 20 20.04 17.21 29.32
C PRO A 20 20.34 18.42 28.43
N ALA A 21 19.63 18.55 27.31
CA ALA A 21 19.51 19.83 26.61
C ALA A 21 18.24 20.53 27.12
N ALA A 22 18.41 21.79 27.51
CA ALA A 22 17.43 22.60 28.19
C ALA A 22 16.18 22.86 27.32
N ALA A 23 15.01 22.75 27.95
CA ALA A 23 13.76 23.22 27.42
C ALA A 23 13.72 24.75 27.45
N GLU A 24 13.59 25.39 26.29
CA GLU A 24 13.06 26.74 26.20
C GLU A 24 11.58 26.65 25.83
N THR A 25 10.73 27.01 26.79
CA THR A 25 9.30 27.20 26.62
C THR A 25 9.04 28.54 25.95
N SER A 26 8.57 28.53 24.70
CA SER A 26 7.83 29.64 24.10
C SER A 26 6.38 29.21 23.89
N THR A 27 5.49 29.70 24.75
CA THR A 27 4.05 29.64 24.55
C THR A 27 3.66 30.60 23.44
N GLU A 28 3.52 30.11 22.21
CA GLU A 28 2.70 30.76 21.19
C GLU A 28 1.31 30.12 21.23
N THR A 29 0.29 30.96 21.38
CA THR A 29 -1.11 30.60 21.19
C THR A 29 -1.31 30.29 19.70
N VAL A 30 -1.37 29.01 19.36
CA VAL A 30 -1.67 28.56 17.99
C VAL A 30 -3.16 28.79 17.73
N ASP A 31 -3.45 29.56 16.70
CA ASP A 31 -4.77 29.69 16.10
C ASP A 31 -5.10 28.39 15.36
N ASP A 32 -6.24 27.77 15.67
CA ASP A 32 -6.61 26.38 15.28
C ASP A 32 -6.82 26.21 13.76
N HIS A 33 -6.78 27.30 13.00
CA HIS A 33 -7.05 27.34 11.55
C HIS A 33 -5.83 27.04 10.66
N ASP A 34 -4.59 27.15 11.17
CA ASP A 34 -3.37 27.13 10.32
C ASP A 34 -2.72 25.72 10.18
N HIS A 35 -3.28 24.69 10.83
CA HIS A 35 -2.77 23.31 10.72
C HIS A 35 -3.12 22.62 9.39
N PHE A 36 -4.02 23.20 8.58
CA PHE A 36 -4.60 22.53 7.41
C PHE A 36 -3.88 22.74 6.06
N HIS A 37 -2.84 23.60 5.97
CA HIS A 37 -2.34 24.03 4.66
C HIS A 37 -0.83 23.95 4.48
N LYS A 38 -0.32 22.79 4.07
CA LYS A 38 0.93 22.68 3.29
C LYS A 38 0.75 21.69 2.15
N SER A 39 0.29 22.18 1.00
CA SER A 39 0.29 21.42 -0.24
C SER A 39 1.74 21.23 -0.74
N PHE A 40 2.21 19.99 -0.74
CA PHE A 40 3.47 19.57 -1.36
C PHE A 40 3.16 19.01 -2.75
N GLN A 41 3.87 19.47 -3.79
CA GLN A 41 3.74 18.94 -5.15
C GLN A 41 4.94 18.05 -5.48
N ALA A 42 4.73 16.73 -5.52
CA ALA A 42 5.72 15.79 -6.02
C ALA A 42 5.87 15.92 -7.56
N LYS A 43 7.11 15.82 -8.04
CA LYS A 43 7.47 16.00 -9.45
C LYS A 43 7.49 14.66 -10.17
N TRP A 44 6.44 14.37 -10.94
CA TRP A 44 6.37 13.21 -11.84
C TRP A 44 7.45 13.27 -12.93
N VAL A 45 8.21 12.18 -13.13
CA VAL A 45 9.08 11.99 -14.30
C VAL A 45 8.44 11.00 -15.28
N SER A 46 8.55 11.28 -16.58
CA SER A 46 7.90 10.47 -17.63
C SER A 46 8.59 9.14 -17.93
N SER A 47 9.85 8.98 -17.50
CA SER A 47 10.65 7.76 -17.64
C SER A 47 11.86 7.79 -16.71
N TYR A 48 12.46 6.63 -16.43
CA TYR A 48 13.62 6.53 -15.55
C TYR A 48 14.84 7.24 -16.15
N GLN A 49 14.88 7.37 -17.48
CA GLN A 49 15.89 8.14 -18.19
C GLN A 49 15.76 9.64 -17.95
N ALA A 50 14.55 10.15 -17.68
CA ALA A 50 14.31 11.55 -17.34
C ALA A 50 14.66 11.90 -15.88
N ALA A 51 14.90 10.90 -15.03
CA ALA A 51 15.20 11.10 -13.61
C ALA A 51 16.50 11.88 -13.37
N THR A 52 16.53 12.68 -12.32
CA THR A 52 17.68 13.45 -11.83
C THR A 52 18.17 12.95 -10.47
N THR A 53 17.45 12.00 -9.84
CA THR A 53 17.84 11.30 -8.62
C THR A 53 17.60 9.79 -8.77
N ILE A 54 18.23 8.97 -7.90
CA ILE A 54 17.98 7.52 -7.82
C ILE A 54 16.53 7.22 -7.41
N GLU A 55 15.93 8.14 -6.67
CA GLU A 55 14.53 8.08 -6.25
C GLU A 55 13.59 8.28 -7.45
N GLU A 56 13.71 9.40 -8.17
CA GLU A 56 12.94 9.65 -9.41
C GLU A 56 13.11 8.50 -10.42
N LEU A 57 14.29 7.86 -10.45
CA LEU A 57 14.56 6.70 -11.31
C LEU A 57 13.72 5.48 -10.92
N GLN A 58 13.59 5.19 -9.63
CA GLN A 58 12.84 4.04 -9.11
C GLN A 58 11.31 4.26 -9.16
N PHE A 59 10.86 5.51 -9.16
CA PHE A 59 9.43 5.90 -9.28
C PHE A 59 8.96 6.13 -10.71
N ALA A 60 9.85 6.04 -11.69
CA ALA A 60 9.46 6.22 -13.06
C ALA A 60 8.53 5.08 -13.52
N PRO A 61 7.50 5.38 -14.36
CA PRO A 61 6.49 4.41 -14.75
C PRO A 61 7.03 3.22 -15.56
N ASP A 62 8.24 3.34 -16.10
CA ASP A 62 8.95 2.30 -16.83
C ASP A 62 10.02 1.57 -16.00
N PHE A 63 10.16 1.87 -14.69
CA PHE A 63 10.96 1.09 -13.75
C PHE A 63 10.22 -0.19 -13.34
N LYS A 64 10.90 -1.34 -13.41
CA LYS A 64 10.31 -2.67 -13.18
C LYS A 64 11.01 -3.43 -12.04
N PRO A 65 10.37 -4.48 -11.47
CA PRO A 65 11.01 -5.31 -10.43
C PRO A 65 12.38 -5.88 -10.84
N GLU A 66 12.60 -6.17 -12.11
CA GLU A 66 13.90 -6.64 -12.61
C GLU A 66 15.00 -5.57 -12.49
N HIS A 67 14.64 -4.28 -12.64
CA HIS A 67 15.58 -3.18 -12.43
C HIS A 67 16.02 -3.08 -10.97
N ALA A 68 15.11 -3.30 -10.03
CA ALA A 68 15.45 -3.37 -8.61
C ALA A 68 16.48 -4.48 -8.32
N ASN A 69 16.33 -5.64 -8.96
CA ASN A 69 17.29 -6.74 -8.84
C ASN A 69 18.67 -6.37 -9.40
N LEU A 70 18.74 -5.61 -10.51
CA LEU A 70 20.01 -5.07 -11.02
C LEU A 70 20.66 -4.08 -10.07
N LEU A 71 19.88 -3.21 -9.43
CA LEU A 71 20.40 -2.29 -8.41
C LEU A 71 20.92 -3.04 -7.18
N ARG A 72 20.30 -4.18 -6.80
CA ARG A 72 20.83 -5.08 -5.77
C ARG A 72 22.14 -5.77 -6.18
N LEU A 73 22.27 -6.20 -7.44
CA LEU A 73 23.56 -6.68 -7.97
C LEU A 73 24.62 -5.60 -7.86
N TYR A 74 24.31 -4.37 -8.28
CA TYR A 74 25.22 -3.22 -8.15
C TYR A 74 25.68 -3.01 -6.72
N GLN A 75 24.73 -2.94 -5.79
CA GLN A 75 25.01 -2.78 -4.36
C GLN A 75 25.95 -3.86 -3.84
N ALA A 76 25.67 -5.13 -4.15
CA ALA A 76 26.43 -6.27 -3.67
C ALA A 76 27.83 -6.37 -4.31
N PHE A 77 27.91 -6.23 -5.63
CA PHE A 77 29.11 -6.51 -6.41
C PHE A 77 30.13 -5.36 -6.29
N PHE A 78 29.65 -4.13 -6.05
CA PHE A 78 30.53 -2.97 -5.90
C PHE A 78 30.65 -2.50 -4.45
N ASN A 79 29.89 -3.11 -3.53
CA ASN A 79 29.90 -2.79 -2.10
C ASN A 79 29.62 -1.30 -1.82
N ARG A 80 28.69 -0.71 -2.59
CA ARG A 80 28.21 0.67 -2.40
C ARG A 80 26.86 0.90 -3.08
N PRO A 81 26.10 1.93 -2.65
CA PRO A 81 24.88 2.34 -3.35
C PRO A 81 25.12 2.69 -4.83
N PRO A 82 24.17 2.36 -5.72
CA PRO A 82 24.18 2.81 -7.10
C PRO A 82 24.16 4.34 -7.18
N ASP A 83 25.06 4.91 -7.99
CA ASP A 83 24.92 6.30 -8.42
C ASP A 83 23.98 6.38 -9.63
N LEU A 84 23.35 7.54 -9.85
CA LEU A 84 22.32 7.70 -10.89
C LEU A 84 22.82 7.35 -12.29
N ALA A 85 24.04 7.75 -12.64
CA ALA A 85 24.61 7.49 -13.96
C ALA A 85 24.84 5.98 -14.17
N GLY A 86 25.40 5.31 -13.16
CA GLY A 86 25.59 3.86 -13.16
C GLY A 86 24.28 3.09 -13.20
N ALA A 87 23.28 3.49 -12.41
CA ALA A 87 21.94 2.89 -12.41
C ALA A 87 21.31 2.97 -13.81
N LYS A 88 21.20 4.17 -14.39
CA LYS A 88 20.66 4.34 -15.75
C LYS A 88 21.38 3.51 -16.79
N TYR A 89 22.72 3.43 -16.71
CA TYR A 89 23.51 2.65 -17.64
C TYR A 89 23.11 1.16 -17.60
N TRP A 90 23.08 0.54 -16.42
CA TRP A 90 22.78 -0.89 -16.31
C TRP A 90 21.32 -1.23 -16.62
N LEU A 91 20.39 -0.35 -16.26
CA LEU A 91 18.98 -0.48 -16.62
C LEU A 91 18.77 -0.39 -18.14
N ASP A 92 19.45 0.56 -18.81
CA ASP A 92 19.40 0.68 -20.27
C ASP A 92 19.98 -0.57 -20.95
N GLN A 93 21.10 -1.11 -20.46
CA GLN A 93 21.64 -2.37 -20.99
C GLN A 93 20.65 -3.52 -20.85
N TRP A 94 19.96 -3.61 -19.71
CA TRP A 94 18.93 -4.63 -19.48
C TRP A 94 17.76 -4.48 -20.45
N ASP A 95 17.18 -3.29 -20.54
CA ASP A 95 16.04 -3.03 -21.42
C ASP A 95 16.39 -3.26 -22.89
N MET A 96 17.59 -2.87 -23.32
CA MET A 96 18.09 -3.14 -24.66
C MET A 96 18.18 -4.63 -24.98
N VAL A 97 18.52 -5.47 -23.99
CA VAL A 97 18.58 -6.93 -24.18
C VAL A 97 17.17 -7.53 -24.16
N VAL A 98 16.33 -7.13 -23.21
CA VAL A 98 14.95 -7.61 -23.09
C VAL A 98 14.12 -7.24 -24.33
N ALA A 99 14.23 -6.01 -24.82
CA ALA A 99 13.48 -5.54 -25.98
C ALA A 99 13.82 -6.28 -27.29
N LYS A 100 15.00 -6.88 -27.40
CA LYS A 100 15.38 -7.72 -28.54
C LYS A 100 14.64 -9.06 -28.55
N GLY A 101 14.14 -9.51 -27.40
CA GLY A 101 13.56 -10.84 -27.23
C GLY A 101 14.56 -11.97 -27.48
N PRO A 102 14.07 -13.20 -27.71
CA PRO A 102 14.94 -14.35 -27.97
C PRO A 102 15.79 -14.19 -29.23
N THR A 103 17.09 -14.49 -29.13
CA THR A 103 18.04 -14.52 -30.25
C THR A 103 18.73 -15.89 -30.33
N ALA A 104 19.61 -16.09 -31.32
CA ALA A 104 20.43 -17.30 -31.40
C ALA A 104 21.39 -17.43 -30.20
N GLU A 105 21.87 -16.29 -29.68
CA GLU A 105 22.75 -16.21 -28.52
C GLU A 105 22.00 -16.28 -27.19
N ARG A 106 20.74 -15.83 -27.17
CA ARG A 106 19.85 -15.83 -25.99
C ARG A 106 18.52 -16.47 -26.34
N PRO A 107 18.44 -17.81 -26.38
CA PRO A 107 17.20 -18.50 -26.70
C PRO A 107 16.12 -18.25 -25.63
N GLU A 108 14.89 -18.64 -25.92
CA GLU A 108 13.79 -18.57 -24.96
C GLU A 108 14.16 -19.30 -23.65
N GLY A 109 13.93 -18.64 -22.51
CA GLY A 109 14.28 -19.16 -21.18
C GLY A 109 15.74 -18.96 -20.76
N HIS A 110 16.55 -18.22 -21.52
CA HIS A 110 17.92 -17.88 -21.13
C HIS A 110 17.99 -17.08 -19.81
N ASP A 111 18.93 -17.44 -18.92
CA ASP A 111 19.11 -16.78 -17.62
C ASP A 111 19.83 -15.43 -17.76
N LEU A 112 19.06 -14.41 -18.18
CA LEU A 112 19.53 -13.04 -18.33
C LEU A 112 20.12 -12.48 -17.04
N PHE A 113 19.50 -12.76 -15.89
CA PHE A 113 19.97 -12.24 -14.62
C PHE A 113 21.32 -12.85 -14.22
N GLY A 114 21.50 -14.15 -14.47
CA GLY A 114 22.80 -14.83 -14.34
C GLY A 114 23.88 -14.25 -15.25
N GLU A 115 23.54 -13.96 -16.51
CA GLU A 115 24.46 -13.32 -17.46
C GLU A 115 24.89 -11.93 -16.98
N PHE A 116 23.96 -11.10 -16.50
CA PHE A 116 24.29 -9.79 -15.95
C PHE A 116 25.14 -9.89 -14.68
N ALA A 117 24.84 -10.82 -13.78
CA ALA A 117 25.70 -11.07 -12.61
C ALA A 117 27.14 -11.39 -13.02
N GLU A 118 27.33 -12.19 -14.07
CA GLU A 118 28.67 -12.50 -14.61
C GLU A 118 29.31 -11.30 -15.33
N TYR A 119 28.55 -10.35 -15.86
CA TYR A 119 29.14 -9.10 -16.36
C TYR A 119 29.64 -8.20 -15.23
N PHE A 120 28.95 -8.18 -14.09
CA PHE A 120 29.38 -7.40 -12.92
C PHE A 120 30.68 -7.95 -12.31
N THR A 121 31.00 -9.24 -12.47
CA THR A 121 32.29 -9.78 -12.01
C THR A 121 33.49 -9.29 -12.82
N GLN A 122 33.25 -8.83 -14.06
CA GLN A 122 34.31 -8.49 -15.02
C GLN A 122 34.73 -7.02 -14.96
N VAL A 123 33.97 -6.16 -14.29
CA VAL A 123 34.30 -4.73 -14.22
C VAL A 123 35.41 -4.47 -13.18
N PRO A 124 36.26 -3.43 -13.38
CA PRO A 124 37.37 -3.14 -12.48
C PRO A 124 36.96 -2.94 -11.02
N GLU A 125 35.76 -2.40 -10.77
CA GLU A 125 35.26 -2.16 -9.42
C GLU A 125 35.07 -3.46 -8.63
N PHE A 126 34.45 -4.48 -9.22
CA PHE A 126 34.33 -5.80 -8.59
C PHE A 126 35.70 -6.43 -8.33
N ILE A 127 36.60 -6.37 -9.33
CA ILE A 127 37.96 -6.92 -9.22
C ILE A 127 38.72 -6.23 -8.07
N ASN A 128 38.56 -4.92 -7.89
CA ASN A 128 39.18 -4.19 -6.79
C ASN A 128 38.55 -4.53 -5.43
N THR A 129 37.23 -4.73 -5.37
CA THR A 129 36.50 -5.03 -4.13
C THR A 129 36.76 -6.46 -3.64
N TYR A 130 36.76 -7.44 -4.54
CA TYR A 130 36.84 -8.86 -4.18
C TYR A 130 38.18 -9.52 -4.50
N GLY A 131 38.93 -9.02 -5.48
CA GLY A 131 40.26 -9.53 -5.87
C GLY A 131 40.25 -10.97 -6.37
N ASP A 132 41.46 -11.52 -6.54
CA ASP A 132 41.67 -12.93 -6.87
C ASP A 132 41.78 -13.78 -5.59
N ALA A 133 40.79 -13.65 -4.71
CA ALA A 133 40.75 -14.37 -3.43
C ALA A 133 40.36 -15.83 -3.63
N GLU A 134 40.97 -16.76 -2.88
CA GLU A 134 40.52 -18.15 -2.81
C GLU A 134 39.09 -18.23 -2.27
N ASN A 135 38.35 -19.31 -2.59
CA ASN A 135 36.91 -19.42 -2.28
C ASN A 135 36.55 -19.11 -0.82
N ALA A 136 37.33 -19.63 0.13
CA ALA A 136 37.14 -19.40 1.56
C ALA A 136 37.29 -17.91 1.96
N GLU A 137 38.34 -17.26 1.46
CA GLU A 137 38.59 -15.84 1.73
C GLU A 137 37.55 -14.96 1.02
N PHE A 138 37.22 -15.29 -0.22
CA PHE A 138 36.19 -14.62 -0.99
C PHE A 138 34.84 -14.65 -0.26
N LEU A 139 34.43 -15.81 0.26
CA LEU A 139 33.16 -15.93 0.98
C LEU A 139 33.16 -15.08 2.27
N THR A 140 34.28 -15.04 2.99
CA THR A 140 34.41 -14.14 4.15
C THR A 140 34.25 -12.67 3.75
N ARG A 141 34.80 -12.24 2.61
CA ARG A 141 34.62 -10.88 2.09
C ARG A 141 33.17 -10.61 1.71
N VAL A 142 32.51 -11.57 1.06
CA VAL A 142 31.09 -11.48 0.67
C VAL A 142 30.20 -11.24 1.90
N TYR A 143 30.35 -12.02 2.97
CA TYR A 143 29.56 -11.83 4.19
C TYR A 143 29.75 -10.44 4.80
N ASN A 144 30.99 -9.95 4.86
CA ASN A 144 31.27 -8.62 5.41
C ASN A 144 30.71 -7.50 4.52
N ASN A 145 30.89 -7.60 3.20
CA ASN A 145 30.49 -6.55 2.26
C ASN A 145 28.98 -6.53 2.02
N MET A 146 28.35 -7.70 1.86
CA MET A 146 26.94 -7.80 1.51
C MET A 146 26.02 -7.79 2.73
N LEU A 147 26.44 -8.37 3.85
CA LEU A 147 25.57 -8.57 5.03
C LEU A 147 26.06 -7.81 6.26
N GLY A 148 27.22 -7.16 6.19
CA GLY A 148 27.77 -6.37 7.30
C GLY A 148 28.15 -7.21 8.53
N ARG A 149 28.31 -8.53 8.38
CA ARG A 149 28.53 -9.47 9.49
C ARG A 149 29.58 -10.52 9.15
N VAL A 150 30.12 -11.14 10.19
CA VAL A 150 30.92 -12.36 10.03
C VAL A 150 30.04 -13.54 9.62
N PRO A 151 30.56 -14.49 8.83
CA PRO A 151 29.82 -15.67 8.44
C PRO A 151 29.44 -16.53 9.66
N ASP A 152 28.21 -17.02 9.67
CA ASP A 152 27.83 -18.15 10.51
C ASP A 152 28.36 -19.46 9.91
N GLU A 153 28.72 -20.42 10.77
CA GLU A 153 29.38 -21.65 10.34
C GLU A 153 28.53 -22.44 9.33
N ALA A 154 27.22 -22.53 9.54
CA ALA A 154 26.34 -23.33 8.69
C ALA A 154 26.21 -22.74 7.28
N GLY A 155 25.92 -21.44 7.16
CA GLY A 155 25.82 -20.75 5.89
C GLY A 155 27.16 -20.71 5.15
N TYR A 156 28.26 -20.51 5.89
CA TYR A 156 29.61 -20.53 5.31
C TYR A 156 29.93 -21.86 4.63
N GLN A 157 29.75 -22.99 5.34
CA GLN A 157 30.02 -24.32 4.79
C GLN A 157 29.09 -24.64 3.62
N TYR A 158 27.83 -24.20 3.68
CA TYR A 158 26.87 -24.38 2.60
C TYR A 158 27.32 -23.70 1.30
N TRP A 159 27.67 -22.41 1.36
CA TRP A 159 28.10 -21.65 0.19
C TRP A 159 29.49 -22.07 -0.30
N LEU A 160 30.42 -22.37 0.61
CA LEU A 160 31.73 -22.89 0.25
C LEU A 160 31.61 -24.22 -0.50
N GLY A 161 30.69 -25.09 -0.06
CA GLY A 161 30.39 -26.34 -0.74
C GLY A 161 29.97 -26.15 -2.20
N TYR A 162 29.20 -25.11 -2.53
CA TYR A 162 28.83 -24.80 -3.92
C TYR A 162 29.99 -24.22 -4.73
N LEU A 163 30.90 -23.46 -4.10
CA LEU A 163 32.09 -22.94 -4.78
C LEU A 163 33.13 -24.04 -5.05
N GLU A 164 33.14 -25.12 -4.25
CA GLU A 164 34.08 -26.24 -4.36
C GLU A 164 33.50 -27.49 -5.03
N GLY A 165 32.18 -27.53 -5.28
CA GLY A 165 31.48 -28.71 -5.82
C GLY A 165 31.27 -29.83 -4.80
N THR A 166 31.41 -29.52 -3.51
CA THR A 166 31.32 -30.47 -2.39
C THR A 166 30.00 -30.35 -1.61
N ASN A 167 29.09 -29.46 -2.00
CA ASN A 167 27.81 -29.29 -1.32
C ASN A 167 27.01 -30.61 -1.33
N PRO A 168 26.56 -31.12 -0.15
CA PRO A 168 25.91 -32.42 -0.04
C PRO A 168 24.52 -32.48 -0.69
N GLU A 169 23.85 -31.34 -0.90
CA GLU A 169 22.54 -31.29 -1.54
C GLU A 169 22.64 -31.44 -3.06
N GLN A 170 23.74 -30.95 -3.65
CA GLN A 170 23.99 -30.99 -5.09
C GLN A 170 25.46 -31.29 -5.39
N ALA A 171 25.92 -32.49 -5.01
CA ALA A 171 27.31 -32.88 -5.18
C ALA A 171 27.78 -32.79 -6.64
N GLY A 172 28.93 -32.15 -6.86
CA GLY A 172 29.52 -31.92 -8.18
C GLY A 172 29.04 -30.65 -8.90
N VAL A 173 28.05 -29.93 -8.37
CA VAL A 173 27.64 -28.63 -8.91
C VAL A 173 28.57 -27.54 -8.37
N VAL A 174 29.24 -26.82 -9.29
CA VAL A 174 30.11 -25.69 -8.96
C VAL A 174 29.46 -24.40 -9.42
N LEU A 175 29.25 -23.46 -8.49
CA LEU A 175 28.81 -22.10 -8.82
C LEU A 175 30.03 -21.20 -9.09
N THR A 176 29.92 -20.31 -10.08
CA THR A 176 30.86 -19.19 -10.18
C THR A 176 30.64 -18.24 -9.00
N LYS A 177 31.66 -17.43 -8.67
CA LYS A 177 31.54 -16.39 -7.64
C LYS A 177 30.38 -15.43 -7.91
N GLY A 178 30.20 -15.03 -9.17
CA GLY A 178 29.07 -14.20 -9.60
C GLY A 178 27.73 -14.92 -9.43
N ALA A 179 27.63 -16.18 -9.84
CA ALA A 179 26.42 -16.98 -9.66
C ALA A 179 26.05 -17.18 -8.18
N MET A 180 27.02 -17.37 -7.29
CA MET A 180 26.78 -17.47 -5.86
C MET A 180 26.26 -16.15 -5.29
N MET A 181 26.95 -15.03 -5.56
CA MET A 181 26.52 -13.71 -5.07
C MET A 181 25.13 -13.32 -5.59
N ARG A 182 24.80 -13.64 -6.85
CA ARG A 182 23.45 -13.49 -7.40
C ARG A 182 22.39 -14.14 -6.51
N TRP A 183 22.61 -15.37 -6.05
CA TRP A 183 21.67 -16.04 -5.16
C TRP A 183 21.52 -15.33 -3.82
N VAL A 184 22.62 -14.83 -3.26
CA VAL A 184 22.57 -14.02 -2.03
C VAL A 184 21.76 -12.74 -2.24
N THR A 185 21.88 -12.07 -3.40
CA THR A 185 21.11 -10.84 -3.68
C THR A 185 19.60 -11.04 -3.82
N LEU A 186 19.15 -12.28 -4.02
CA LEU A 186 17.73 -12.64 -4.09
C LEU A 186 17.19 -13.17 -2.76
N ASP A 187 18.04 -13.36 -1.75
CA ASP A 187 17.62 -13.82 -0.43
C ASP A 187 16.91 -12.70 0.35
N VAL A 188 15.93 -13.09 1.16
CA VAL A 188 15.10 -12.18 1.96
C VAL A 188 15.93 -11.32 2.91
N GLU A 189 17.03 -11.83 3.47
CA GLU A 189 17.94 -11.06 4.31
C GLU A 189 18.52 -9.87 3.52
N PHE A 190 19.01 -10.13 2.30
CA PHE A 190 19.63 -9.11 1.47
C PHE A 190 18.61 -8.12 0.89
N THR A 191 17.44 -8.61 0.44
CA THR A 191 16.40 -7.73 -0.10
C THR A 191 15.83 -6.79 0.96
N ASN A 192 15.77 -7.22 2.22
CA ASN A 192 15.35 -6.37 3.34
C ASN A 192 16.40 -5.32 3.70
N LEU A 193 17.68 -5.65 3.59
CA LEU A 193 18.77 -4.69 3.81
C LEU A 193 18.85 -3.63 2.70
N TYR A 194 18.47 -4.00 1.47
CA TYR A 194 18.55 -3.12 0.29
C TYR A 194 17.24 -3.14 -0.51
N PRO A 195 16.22 -2.40 -0.03
CA PRO A 195 14.88 -2.38 -0.61
C PRO A 195 14.79 -1.52 -1.89
N PHE A 196 15.70 -1.72 -2.85
CA PHE A 196 15.54 -1.10 -4.17
C PHE A 196 14.21 -1.50 -4.79
N GLY A 197 13.61 -0.56 -5.52
CA GLY A 197 12.27 -0.72 -6.07
C GLY A 197 11.14 -0.45 -5.08
N HIS A 198 11.42 -0.14 -3.80
CA HIS A 198 10.48 0.45 -2.84
C HIS A 198 11.23 1.21 -1.73
N THR A 199 11.54 2.49 -1.96
CA THR A 199 11.67 3.51 -0.90
C THR A 199 11.83 4.88 -1.55
N ASP A 200 10.71 5.61 -1.64
CA ASP A 200 10.73 7.06 -1.67
C ASP A 200 10.98 7.47 -0.23
N LEU A 201 11.98 8.30 0.03
CA LEU A 201 12.25 8.89 1.34
C LEU A 201 12.04 10.42 1.31
N SER A 202 11.61 10.98 0.18
CA SER A 202 11.14 12.35 0.14
C SER A 202 9.87 12.48 0.99
N ASP A 203 9.78 13.61 1.69
CA ASP A 203 8.64 13.91 2.55
C ASP A 203 7.33 13.76 1.75
N HIS A 204 6.44 12.90 2.23
CA HIS A 204 5.11 12.72 1.68
C HIS A 204 4.06 12.96 2.76
N PRO A 205 2.86 13.51 2.45
CA PRO A 205 1.81 13.70 3.44
C PRO A 205 1.50 12.45 4.27
N SER A 206 1.54 11.25 3.68
CA SER A 206 1.37 9.97 4.40
C SER A 206 2.37 9.73 5.54
N ASP A 207 3.49 10.45 5.59
CA ASP A 207 4.46 10.37 6.68
C ASP A 207 3.96 11.05 7.96
N LEU A 208 2.94 11.90 7.84
CA LEU A 208 2.22 12.47 8.98
C LEU A 208 1.27 11.45 9.62
N ALA A 209 0.83 10.43 8.87
CA ALA A 209 -0.05 9.39 9.39
C ALA A 209 0.69 8.48 10.37
N ASP A 210 0.13 8.36 11.57
CA ASP A 210 0.68 7.56 12.66
C ASP A 210 0.51 6.07 12.34
N CYS A 211 1.61 5.37 12.07
CA CYS A 211 1.60 3.95 11.76
C CYS A 211 1.69 3.11 13.04
N THR A 212 0.78 3.37 13.97
CA THR A 212 0.65 2.65 15.24
C THR A 212 -0.67 1.88 15.27
N VAL A 213 -0.73 0.86 16.12
CA VAL A 213 -1.97 0.10 16.33
C VAL A 213 -3.05 1.01 16.89
N GLU A 214 -2.71 1.98 17.74
CA GLU A 214 -3.68 2.91 18.33
C GLU A 214 -4.42 3.76 17.30
N ASN A 215 -3.77 4.12 16.18
CA ASN A 215 -4.41 4.84 15.09
C ASN A 215 -5.22 3.91 14.19
N ALA A 216 -4.72 2.70 13.95
CA ALA A 216 -5.39 1.73 13.08
C ALA A 216 -6.56 1.02 13.77
N GLU A 217 -6.48 0.73 15.07
CA GLU A 217 -7.42 -0.12 15.80
C GLU A 217 -8.82 0.50 15.88
N PHE A 218 -9.80 -0.25 15.38
CA PHE A 218 -11.21 0.07 15.56
C PHE A 218 -11.88 -1.00 16.44
N SER A 219 -12.60 -0.57 17.47
CA SER A 219 -13.51 -1.42 18.26
C SER A 219 -12.92 -2.74 18.79
N GLY A 220 -11.63 -2.78 19.16
CA GLY A 220 -10.99 -3.97 19.73
C GLY A 220 -10.52 -5.01 18.71
N LEU A 221 -10.44 -4.66 17.43
CA LEU A 221 -9.90 -5.53 16.39
C LEU A 221 -8.41 -5.80 16.58
N ASN A 222 -7.98 -7.03 16.32
CA ASN A 222 -6.58 -7.43 16.46
C ASN A 222 -5.79 -7.07 15.19
N VAL A 223 -5.18 -5.88 15.17
CA VAL A 223 -4.35 -5.40 14.04
C VAL A 223 -3.05 -6.21 13.97
N THR A 224 -2.80 -6.86 12.83
CA THR A 224 -1.65 -7.74 12.59
C THR A 224 -0.62 -7.14 11.64
N GLY A 225 -0.98 -6.13 10.86
CA GLY A 225 -0.11 -5.45 9.91
C GLY A 225 -0.61 -4.04 9.57
N ILE A 226 0.30 -3.11 9.30
CA ILE A 226 -0.03 -1.77 8.78
C ILE A 226 0.98 -1.40 7.72
N TYR A 227 0.47 -1.04 6.55
CA TYR A 227 1.20 -0.53 5.43
C TYR A 227 1.02 0.98 5.33
N ARG A 228 2.11 1.69 5.03
CA ARG A 228 2.02 3.08 4.59
C ARG A 228 1.83 3.09 3.07
N LEU A 229 0.88 3.90 2.62
CA LEU A 229 0.56 4.10 1.22
C LEU A 229 1.03 5.47 0.73
N ARG A 230 1.27 5.57 -0.58
CA ARG A 230 1.58 6.81 -1.28
C ARG A 230 0.86 6.82 -2.62
N ASP A 231 -0.05 7.76 -2.83
CA ASP A 231 -0.79 7.88 -4.09
C ASP A 231 -1.51 6.59 -4.54
N GLY A 232 -1.85 5.72 -3.57
CA GLY A 232 -2.44 4.40 -3.78
C GLY A 232 -1.44 3.23 -3.81
N ASP A 233 -0.14 3.48 -3.85
CA ASP A 233 0.89 2.43 -3.86
C ASP A 233 1.36 2.09 -2.44
N ILE A 234 1.57 0.80 -2.16
CA ILE A 234 2.16 0.35 -0.89
C ILE A 234 3.65 0.72 -0.85
N ARG A 235 4.02 1.58 0.09
CA ARG A 235 5.39 2.06 0.30
C ARG A 235 6.18 1.11 1.20
N GLU A 236 5.63 0.80 2.37
CA GLU A 236 6.31 0.01 3.39
C GLU A 236 5.32 -0.67 4.33
N LEU A 237 5.76 -1.77 4.95
CA LEU A 237 5.11 -2.37 6.11
C LEU A 237 5.71 -1.74 7.36
N CYS A 238 5.06 -0.70 7.88
CA CYS A 238 5.56 0.06 9.02
C CYS A 238 5.18 -0.55 10.37
N PHE A 239 4.25 -1.52 10.40
CA PHE A 239 3.96 -2.34 11.58
C PHE A 239 3.57 -3.77 11.18
N GLY A 240 3.94 -4.73 12.03
CA GLY A 240 3.37 -6.08 12.00
C GLY A 240 3.95 -7.01 10.94
N LEU A 241 3.11 -7.91 10.41
CA LEU A 241 3.47 -8.92 9.43
C LEU A 241 2.83 -8.61 8.08
N ARG A 242 3.51 -9.06 7.02
CA ARG A 242 3.03 -8.96 5.66
C ARG A 242 1.84 -9.89 5.44
N ASP A 243 0.77 -9.36 4.87
CA ASP A 243 -0.41 -10.10 4.42
C ASP A 243 -0.62 -9.93 2.91
N VAL A 244 -0.36 -11.00 2.16
CA VAL A 244 -0.44 -10.98 0.70
C VAL A 244 -1.88 -10.94 0.18
N ASP A 245 -2.86 -11.37 0.97
CA ASP A 245 -4.25 -11.42 0.57
C ASP A 245 -4.87 -10.01 0.61
N VAL A 246 -4.56 -9.24 1.68
CA VAL A 246 -4.93 -7.82 1.77
C VAL A 246 -4.19 -6.97 0.74
N GLU A 247 -2.89 -7.18 0.52
CA GLU A 247 -2.14 -6.50 -0.55
C GLU A 247 -2.79 -6.72 -1.92
N THR A 248 -3.20 -7.97 -2.18
CA THR A 248 -3.86 -8.32 -3.45
C THR A 248 -5.22 -7.67 -3.55
N ALA A 249 -6.01 -7.65 -2.48
CA ALA A 249 -7.32 -6.98 -2.46
C ALA A 249 -7.19 -5.46 -2.69
N TRP A 250 -6.24 -4.82 -2.03
CA TRP A 250 -5.91 -3.41 -2.26
C TRP A 250 -5.52 -3.15 -3.72
N ALA A 251 -4.60 -3.93 -4.29
CA ALA A 251 -4.19 -3.79 -5.68
C ALA A 251 -5.36 -3.95 -6.67
N ARG A 252 -6.34 -4.81 -6.37
CA ARG A 252 -7.56 -4.94 -7.18
C ARG A 252 -8.40 -3.67 -7.14
N LEU A 253 -8.59 -3.06 -5.96
CA LEU A 253 -9.29 -1.78 -5.80
C LEU A 253 -8.53 -0.63 -6.46
N SER A 254 -7.23 -0.48 -6.21
CA SER A 254 -6.40 0.63 -6.75
C SER A 254 -6.39 0.65 -8.27
N ALA A 255 -6.43 -0.51 -8.92
CA ALA A 255 -6.56 -0.58 -10.38
C ALA A 255 -7.87 0.02 -10.93
N LEU A 256 -8.90 0.11 -10.09
CA LEU A 256 -10.20 0.69 -10.41
C LEU A 256 -10.35 2.12 -9.89
N ALA A 257 -9.53 2.54 -8.92
CA ALA A 257 -9.69 3.82 -8.26
C ALA A 257 -9.33 5.00 -9.16
N ASP A 258 -10.01 6.12 -8.95
CA ASP A 258 -9.52 7.40 -9.45
C ASP A 258 -8.30 7.82 -8.62
N PRO A 259 -7.19 8.25 -9.23
CA PRO A 259 -5.99 8.65 -8.51
C PRO A 259 -6.26 9.68 -7.40
N ALA A 260 -7.17 10.64 -7.62
CA ALA A 260 -7.49 11.67 -6.63
C ALA A 260 -8.31 11.13 -5.44
N HIS A 261 -9.01 10.01 -5.63
CA HIS A 261 -9.78 9.37 -4.57
C HIS A 261 -8.91 8.42 -3.71
N GLN A 262 -7.86 7.83 -4.30
CA GLN A 262 -6.96 6.91 -3.57
C GLN A 262 -5.76 7.61 -2.93
N SER A 263 -5.29 8.74 -3.48
CA SER A 263 -4.13 9.45 -2.94
C SER A 263 -4.25 9.88 -1.48
N PRO A 264 -5.44 10.21 -0.96
CA PRO A 264 -5.60 10.57 0.45
C PRO A 264 -5.53 9.34 1.39
N VAL A 265 -5.63 8.11 0.88
CA VAL A 265 -5.45 6.90 1.70
C VAL A 265 -3.96 6.74 2.02
N ALA A 266 -3.60 7.07 3.26
CA ALA A 266 -2.23 7.07 3.76
C ALA A 266 -1.82 5.75 4.41
N LEU A 267 -2.78 4.98 4.93
CA LEU A 267 -2.52 3.70 5.59
C LEU A 267 -3.46 2.60 5.09
N LEU A 268 -2.92 1.40 4.92
CA LEU A 268 -3.67 0.17 4.73
C LEU A 268 -3.38 -0.77 5.90
N ALA A 269 -4.38 -1.04 6.74
CA ALA A 269 -4.22 -1.92 7.89
C ALA A 269 -4.80 -3.32 7.64
N VAL A 270 -4.25 -4.29 8.36
CA VAL A 270 -4.68 -5.70 8.37
C VAL A 270 -5.10 -6.05 9.79
N TYR A 271 -6.26 -6.67 9.94
CA TYR A 271 -6.68 -7.24 11.22
C TYR A 271 -7.13 -8.69 11.07
N GLU A 272 -6.94 -9.45 12.15
CA GLU A 272 -7.35 -10.84 12.24
C GLU A 272 -8.87 -10.95 12.36
N GLY A 273 -9.45 -11.89 11.62
CA GLY A 273 -10.84 -12.30 11.83
C GLY A 273 -11.17 -13.66 11.25
N ASP A 274 -12.46 -14.01 11.25
CA ASP A 274 -12.96 -15.34 10.90
C ASP A 274 -13.61 -15.43 9.51
N GLY A 275 -13.61 -14.33 8.75
CA GLY A 275 -14.27 -14.21 7.45
C GLY A 275 -15.70 -13.69 7.53
N ALA A 276 -16.17 -13.27 8.71
CA ALA A 276 -17.48 -12.69 8.92
C ALA A 276 -17.40 -11.32 9.64
N GLY A 277 -18.54 -10.63 9.69
CA GLY A 277 -18.67 -9.34 10.36
C GLY A 277 -18.10 -8.20 9.53
N ILE A 278 -17.37 -7.29 10.18
CA ILE A 278 -16.69 -6.18 9.52
C ILE A 278 -15.55 -6.79 8.68
N VAL A 279 -15.63 -6.62 7.36
CA VAL A 279 -14.63 -7.10 6.40
C VAL A 279 -13.60 -6.01 6.09
N ALA A 280 -14.04 -4.75 6.07
CA ALA A 280 -13.18 -3.59 5.99
C ALA A 280 -13.82 -2.40 6.73
N TYR A 281 -13.03 -1.37 7.03
CA TYR A 281 -13.53 -0.06 7.45
C TYR A 281 -12.57 1.04 6.99
N ALA A 282 -13.10 2.22 6.75
CA ALA A 282 -12.35 3.45 6.54
C ALA A 282 -12.46 4.38 7.75
N GLY A 283 -11.42 5.18 7.97
CA GLY A 283 -11.48 6.27 8.93
C GLY A 283 -10.44 7.35 8.63
N PRO A 284 -10.63 8.56 9.17
CA PRO A 284 -9.59 9.56 9.14
C PRO A 284 -8.36 9.06 9.89
N SER A 285 -7.19 9.25 9.31
CA SER A 285 -5.94 8.98 9.99
C SER A 285 -5.61 10.12 10.95
N THR A 286 -4.98 9.74 12.06
CA THR A 286 -4.32 10.69 12.95
C THR A 286 -2.82 10.63 12.75
N GLY A 287 -2.14 11.70 13.17
CA GLY A 287 -0.70 11.75 13.34
C GLY A 287 -0.31 11.52 14.79
N SER A 288 1.00 11.60 15.05
CA SER A 288 1.55 11.28 16.37
C SER A 288 0.85 12.02 17.50
N GLY A 289 0.40 11.28 18.52
CA GLY A 289 -0.35 11.83 19.65
C GLY A 289 -1.87 11.95 19.41
N GLY A 290 -2.39 11.38 18.32
CA GLY A 290 -3.83 11.36 18.02
C GLY A 290 -4.36 12.65 17.40
N ILE A 291 -3.47 13.48 16.84
CA ILE A 291 -3.84 14.75 16.21
C ILE A 291 -4.34 14.48 14.79
N TYR A 292 -5.46 15.06 14.39
CA TYR A 292 -5.96 14.93 13.01
C TYR A 292 -4.95 15.49 11.99
N VAL A 293 -4.73 14.78 10.88
CA VAL A 293 -3.71 15.14 9.87
C VAL A 293 -4.31 15.51 8.50
N GLY A 294 -5.39 16.29 8.51
CA GLY A 294 -6.07 16.75 7.29
C GLY A 294 -6.76 15.59 6.57
N ASP A 295 -6.78 15.64 5.24
CA ASP A 295 -7.40 14.66 4.35
C ASP A 295 -6.73 13.27 4.32
N LEU A 296 -5.93 12.88 5.31
CA LEU A 296 -5.32 11.55 5.29
C LEU A 296 -6.27 10.52 5.89
N TRP A 297 -6.46 9.42 5.19
CA TRP A 297 -7.35 8.34 5.58
C TRP A 297 -6.58 7.03 5.77
N LEU A 298 -7.17 6.13 6.53
CA LEU A 298 -6.79 4.74 6.60
C LEU A 298 -7.94 3.87 6.10
N ILE A 299 -7.59 2.78 5.43
CA ILE A 299 -8.51 1.67 5.15
C ILE A 299 -7.92 0.44 5.81
N ALA A 300 -8.75 -0.32 6.52
CA ALA A 300 -8.36 -1.56 7.16
C ALA A 300 -9.17 -2.72 6.59
N ALA A 301 -8.56 -3.89 6.41
CA ALA A 301 -9.23 -5.08 5.89
C ALA A 301 -8.91 -6.33 6.72
N GLN A 302 -9.87 -7.25 6.78
CA GLN A 302 -9.75 -8.50 7.50
C GLN A 302 -8.96 -9.54 6.67
N ASP A 303 -7.96 -10.16 7.30
CA ASP A 303 -7.10 -11.16 6.65
C ASP A 303 -7.88 -12.36 6.05
N THR A 304 -8.78 -12.96 6.82
CA THR A 304 -9.46 -14.18 6.43
C THR A 304 -10.52 -13.90 5.38
N ALA A 305 -11.29 -12.81 5.50
CA ALA A 305 -12.28 -12.44 4.50
C ALA A 305 -11.64 -12.16 3.14
N THR A 306 -10.54 -11.40 3.09
CA THR A 306 -9.83 -11.11 1.83
C THR A 306 -9.29 -12.37 1.16
N ARG A 307 -8.88 -13.37 1.95
CA ARG A 307 -8.39 -14.66 1.46
C ARG A 307 -9.49 -15.60 0.96
N ILE A 308 -10.60 -15.73 1.68
CA ILE A 308 -11.63 -16.76 1.39
C ILE A 308 -12.84 -16.22 0.62
N ASN A 309 -13.06 -14.91 0.63
CA ASN A 309 -14.18 -14.25 -0.03
C ASN A 309 -13.72 -12.98 -0.80
N PRO A 310 -12.97 -13.14 -1.90
CA PRO A 310 -12.40 -12.01 -2.64
C PRO A 310 -13.45 -11.11 -3.29
N VAL A 311 -14.64 -11.64 -3.58
CA VAL A 311 -15.79 -10.88 -4.10
C VAL A 311 -16.32 -9.92 -3.05
N GLU A 312 -16.56 -10.41 -1.83
CA GLU A 312 -16.99 -9.57 -0.72
C GLU A 312 -15.92 -8.54 -0.36
N ALA A 313 -14.66 -8.94 -0.33
CA ALA A 313 -13.56 -8.01 -0.11
C ALA A 313 -13.54 -6.87 -1.14
N ASP A 314 -13.76 -7.17 -2.42
CA ASP A 314 -13.84 -6.16 -3.48
C ASP A 314 -15.01 -5.18 -3.26
N LEU A 315 -16.19 -5.70 -2.87
CA LEU A 315 -17.37 -4.89 -2.55
C LEU A 315 -17.12 -3.99 -1.33
N THR A 316 -16.67 -4.56 -0.22
CA THR A 316 -16.45 -3.79 1.02
C THR A 316 -15.31 -2.79 0.84
N MET A 317 -14.21 -3.13 0.15
CA MET A 317 -13.13 -2.16 -0.06
C MET A 317 -13.55 -0.98 -0.96
N ALA A 318 -14.39 -1.22 -1.98
CA ALA A 318 -14.96 -0.13 -2.78
C ALA A 318 -15.96 0.73 -1.99
N HIS A 319 -16.74 0.10 -1.11
CA HIS A 319 -17.59 0.77 -0.13
C HIS A 319 -16.73 1.70 0.76
N GLU A 320 -15.66 1.20 1.35
CA GLU A 320 -14.77 1.98 2.23
C GLU A 320 -14.06 3.14 1.51
N LEU A 321 -13.60 2.92 0.28
CA LEU A 321 -13.01 3.99 -0.51
C LEU A 321 -14.00 5.13 -0.76
N SER A 322 -15.31 4.83 -0.80
CA SER A 322 -16.33 5.86 -0.99
C SER A 322 -16.49 6.78 0.20
N HIS A 323 -16.33 6.28 1.43
CA HIS A 323 -16.28 7.12 2.63
C HIS A 323 -15.09 8.09 2.57
N VAL A 324 -13.95 7.65 2.03
CA VAL A 324 -12.77 8.50 1.83
C VAL A 324 -13.10 9.65 0.88
N PHE A 325 -13.44 9.37 -0.38
CA PHE A 325 -13.58 10.44 -1.38
C PHE A 325 -14.82 11.31 -1.20
N THR A 326 -15.81 10.87 -0.42
CA THR A 326 -16.97 11.69 -0.06
C THR A 326 -16.73 12.54 1.19
N GLY A 327 -15.63 12.31 1.92
CA GLY A 327 -15.26 13.01 3.14
C GLY A 327 -14.03 13.92 3.02
N LEU A 328 -13.50 14.16 1.81
CA LEU A 328 -12.34 15.04 1.59
C LEU A 328 -12.67 16.53 1.77
N ASP A 329 -11.64 17.37 1.87
CA ASP A 329 -11.76 18.82 2.05
C ASP A 329 -12.50 19.53 0.89
N ASP A 330 -12.55 18.93 -0.29
CA ASP A 330 -13.35 19.44 -1.41
C ASP A 330 -14.85 19.06 -1.33
N GLN A 331 -15.22 18.16 -0.41
CA GLN A 331 -16.60 17.76 -0.12
C GLN A 331 -17.15 18.45 1.12
N ILE A 332 -16.30 18.81 2.08
CA ILE A 332 -16.70 19.39 3.37
C ILE A 332 -16.42 20.89 3.41
N ASP A 333 -17.35 21.65 3.97
CA ASP A 333 -17.19 23.08 4.27
C ASP A 333 -16.84 23.26 5.75
N TYR A 334 -15.54 23.31 6.03
CA TYR A 334 -15.01 23.51 7.38
C TYR A 334 -15.14 24.96 7.88
N ASP A 335 -15.47 25.92 7.01
CA ASP A 335 -15.68 27.31 7.43
C ASP A 335 -17.10 27.51 8.00
N THR A 336 -18.03 26.59 7.69
CA THR A 336 -19.43 26.68 8.11
C THR A 336 -19.79 25.58 9.11
N LEU A 337 -20.06 25.99 10.36
CA LEU A 337 -20.52 25.09 11.40
C LEU A 337 -22.02 24.79 11.29
N VAL A 338 -22.41 23.56 11.60
CA VAL A 338 -23.83 23.14 11.65
C VAL A 338 -24.66 24.02 12.59
N ARG A 339 -24.07 24.46 13.71
CA ARG A 339 -24.77 25.32 14.70
C ARG A 339 -25.26 26.64 14.10
N ASP A 340 -24.56 27.12 13.07
CA ASP A 340 -24.83 28.39 12.41
C ASP A 340 -25.79 28.22 11.21
N GLY A 341 -26.14 26.96 10.90
CA GLY A 341 -27.03 26.57 9.82
C GLY A 341 -26.29 26.38 8.49
N CYS A 342 -26.63 25.32 7.76
CA CYS A 342 -25.96 24.96 6.51
C CYS A 342 -26.53 25.60 5.23
N ASN A 343 -27.41 26.60 5.35
CA ASN A 343 -28.05 27.30 4.23
C ASN A 343 -28.73 26.35 3.21
N GLY A 344 -29.38 25.29 3.71
CA GLY A 344 -30.05 24.28 2.89
C GLY A 344 -29.13 23.17 2.34
N ARG A 345 -27.85 23.19 2.68
CA ARG A 345 -26.92 22.07 2.45
C ARG A 345 -27.03 21.04 3.57
N PHE A 346 -26.67 19.80 3.28
CA PHE A 346 -26.74 18.70 4.23
C PHE A 346 -25.77 18.93 5.42
N PRO A 347 -26.27 18.96 6.67
CA PRO A 347 -25.43 19.01 7.86
C PRO A 347 -25.04 17.59 8.30
N ALA A 348 -23.78 17.37 8.63
CA ALA A 348 -23.38 16.16 9.35
C ALA A 348 -22.08 16.36 10.12
N PHE A 349 -21.92 15.59 11.18
CA PHE A 349 -20.89 15.81 12.19
C PHE A 349 -20.99 17.25 12.74
N ASN A 350 -19.91 18.03 12.66
CA ASN A 350 -19.86 19.43 13.08
C ASN A 350 -19.91 20.42 11.91
N TRP A 351 -19.92 19.94 10.67
CA TRP A 351 -19.68 20.72 9.46
C TRP A 351 -20.82 20.61 8.45
N CYS A 352 -20.84 21.51 7.49
CA CYS A 352 -21.75 21.44 6.37
C CYS A 352 -21.05 20.79 5.17
N PHE A 353 -21.79 20.07 4.34
CA PHE A 353 -21.25 19.65 3.04
C PHE A 353 -21.20 20.83 2.06
N GLN A 354 -20.25 20.80 1.12
CA GLN A 354 -20.21 21.71 -0.01
C GLN A 354 -21.48 21.56 -0.86
N ALA A 355 -21.87 22.63 -1.56
CA ALA A 355 -23.10 22.61 -2.34
C ALA A 355 -23.09 21.56 -3.47
N ASP A 356 -21.93 21.35 -4.07
CA ASP A 356 -21.66 20.37 -5.11
C ASP A 356 -21.03 19.07 -4.58
N ALA A 357 -20.94 18.88 -3.27
CA ALA A 357 -20.47 17.61 -2.70
C ALA A 357 -21.37 16.43 -3.11
N TYR A 358 -20.77 15.25 -3.26
CA TYR A 358 -21.51 14.05 -3.64
C TYR A 358 -22.61 13.71 -2.65
N ILE A 359 -22.34 13.75 -1.34
CA ILE A 359 -23.35 13.44 -0.31
C ILE A 359 -24.47 14.47 -0.30
N ASN A 360 -24.16 15.77 -0.45
CA ASN A 360 -25.20 16.79 -0.51
C ASN A 360 -26.14 16.58 -1.71
N GLN A 361 -25.58 16.26 -2.88
CA GLN A 361 -26.37 15.92 -4.06
C GLN A 361 -27.14 14.60 -3.87
N TRP A 362 -26.53 13.62 -3.22
CA TRP A 362 -27.13 12.31 -2.96
C TRP A 362 -28.36 12.42 -2.05
N VAL A 363 -28.19 13.03 -0.88
CA VAL A 363 -29.27 13.27 0.09
C VAL A 363 -30.40 14.05 -0.54
N SER A 364 -30.10 15.16 -1.23
CA SER A 364 -31.14 15.97 -1.87
C SER A 364 -31.89 15.27 -3.00
N THR A 365 -31.32 14.20 -3.57
CA THR A 365 -31.94 13.42 -4.64
C THR A 365 -32.72 12.21 -4.12
N PHE A 366 -32.20 11.51 -3.11
CA PHE A 366 -32.67 10.18 -2.72
C PHE A 366 -33.23 10.08 -1.31
N TRP A 367 -33.02 11.07 -0.45
CA TRP A 367 -33.51 11.03 0.94
C TRP A 367 -34.62 12.06 1.17
N SER A 368 -35.77 11.57 1.63
CA SER A 368 -36.91 12.38 2.04
C SER A 368 -36.70 13.04 3.42
N GLU A 369 -37.50 14.05 3.73
CA GLU A 369 -37.51 14.65 5.07
C GLU A 369 -37.89 13.63 6.17
N GLU A 370 -38.74 12.64 5.85
CA GLU A 370 -39.14 11.60 6.79
C GLU A 370 -38.00 10.60 7.07
N GLU A 371 -37.25 10.20 6.05
CA GLU A 371 -36.08 9.31 6.21
C GLU A 371 -34.96 10.02 6.98
N LEU A 372 -34.71 11.29 6.67
CA LEU A 372 -33.76 12.10 7.42
C LEU A 372 -34.17 12.29 8.88
N ALA A 373 -35.47 12.41 9.17
CA ALA A 373 -35.95 12.48 10.54
C ALA A 373 -35.64 11.20 11.35
N VAL A 374 -35.66 10.03 10.70
CA VAL A 374 -35.24 8.76 11.32
C VAL A 374 -33.73 8.76 11.55
N TYR A 375 -32.94 9.18 10.57
CA TYR A 375 -31.48 9.27 10.69
C TYR A 375 -31.02 10.19 11.84
N TYR A 376 -31.69 11.33 12.05
CA TYR A 376 -31.33 12.27 13.12
C TYR A 376 -31.83 11.87 14.52
N ASP A 377 -32.69 10.86 14.63
CA ASP A 377 -33.25 10.41 15.91
C ASP A 377 -32.58 9.10 16.35
N ASP A 378 -31.53 9.22 17.16
CA ASP A 378 -30.79 8.08 17.75
C ASP A 378 -31.67 7.11 18.56
N SER A 379 -32.93 7.46 18.87
CA SER A 379 -33.88 6.57 19.54
C SER A 379 -34.65 5.65 18.59
N ILE A 380 -34.58 5.90 17.29
CA ILE A 380 -35.24 5.11 16.25
C ILE A 380 -34.22 4.15 15.63
N ASP A 381 -34.60 2.88 15.54
CA ASP A 381 -33.85 1.90 14.77
C ASP A 381 -33.99 2.22 13.28
N SER A 382 -32.91 2.64 12.65
CA SER A 382 -32.86 3.04 11.24
C SER A 382 -33.20 1.88 10.29
N THR A 383 -33.09 0.62 10.73
CA THR A 383 -33.57 -0.55 9.97
C THR A 383 -35.09 -0.52 9.73
N THR A 384 -35.84 0.34 10.42
CA THR A 384 -37.26 0.57 10.13
C THR A 384 -37.51 1.20 8.76
N LEU A 385 -36.49 1.82 8.14
CA LEU A 385 -36.54 2.30 6.75
C LEU A 385 -36.44 1.16 5.72
N CYS A 386 -35.91 0.00 6.13
CA CYS A 386 -35.65 -1.16 5.27
C CYS A 386 -36.94 -1.97 5.01
N VAL A 387 -37.90 -1.37 4.30
CA VAL A 387 -39.20 -1.95 3.92
C VAL A 387 -39.27 -2.40 2.44
N GLU A 388 -40.19 -3.29 2.12
CA GLU A 388 -40.41 -3.74 0.74
C GLU A 388 -40.71 -2.57 -0.21
N GLY A 389 -39.96 -2.47 -1.32
CA GLY A 389 -40.15 -1.45 -2.35
C GLY A 389 -39.36 -0.16 -2.19
N HIS A 390 -38.48 -0.06 -1.20
CA HIS A 390 -37.55 1.07 -1.07
C HIS A 390 -36.38 0.99 -2.06
N ASP A 391 -35.52 2.02 -2.07
CA ASP A 391 -34.34 2.13 -2.92
C ASP A 391 -33.00 1.96 -2.16
N PHE A 392 -32.96 1.26 -1.03
CA PHE A 392 -31.71 0.89 -0.34
C PHE A 392 -31.15 -0.45 -0.81
N ALA A 393 -29.81 -0.61 -0.77
CA ALA A 393 -29.15 -1.86 -1.14
C ALA A 393 -29.47 -3.01 -0.17
N GLY A 394 -29.63 -2.69 1.12
CA GLY A 394 -29.95 -3.62 2.19
C GLY A 394 -30.15 -2.90 3.53
N THR A 395 -30.25 -3.65 4.63
CA THR A 395 -30.46 -3.08 5.98
C THR A 395 -29.34 -2.14 6.42
N TYR A 396 -28.10 -2.39 5.98
CA TYR A 396 -26.97 -1.58 6.42
C TYR A 396 -27.00 -0.18 5.78
N ALA A 397 -27.40 -0.10 4.51
CA ALA A 397 -27.59 1.15 3.79
C ALA A 397 -28.58 2.11 4.48
N THR A 398 -29.54 1.62 5.28
CA THR A 398 -30.49 2.50 5.95
C THR A 398 -29.92 3.24 7.15
N THR A 399 -28.74 2.84 7.63
CA THR A 399 -28.16 3.38 8.86
C THR A 399 -27.75 4.84 8.74
N SER A 400 -27.33 5.28 7.55
CA SER A 400 -27.09 6.68 7.26
C SER A 400 -27.06 6.95 5.75
N PRO A 401 -27.18 8.22 5.33
CA PRO A 401 -26.96 8.57 3.93
C PRO A 401 -25.56 8.25 3.40
N PHE A 402 -24.56 8.11 4.28
CA PHE A 402 -23.20 7.73 3.91
C PHE A 402 -23.13 6.25 3.54
N GLU A 403 -23.71 5.40 4.39
CA GLU A 403 -23.76 3.95 4.14
C GLU A 403 -24.64 3.63 2.93
N ASP A 404 -25.74 4.36 2.74
CA ASP A 404 -26.55 4.24 1.52
C ASP A 404 -25.74 4.56 0.26
N PHE A 405 -24.99 5.66 0.27
CA PHE A 405 -24.11 5.99 -0.84
C PHE A 405 -23.07 4.90 -1.08
N ALA A 406 -22.41 4.44 -0.01
CA ALA A 406 -21.30 3.49 -0.09
C ALA A 406 -21.74 2.10 -0.58
N GLU A 407 -22.87 1.59 -0.09
CA GLU A 407 -23.45 0.32 -0.55
C GLU A 407 -23.95 0.43 -1.99
N ALA A 408 -24.62 1.53 -2.35
CA ALA A 408 -25.06 1.73 -3.72
C ALA A 408 -23.87 1.88 -4.68
N PHE A 409 -22.79 2.54 -4.26
CA PHE A 409 -21.58 2.73 -5.04
C PHE A 409 -20.85 1.41 -5.27
N SER A 410 -20.59 0.61 -4.23
CA SER A 410 -19.92 -0.68 -4.38
C SER A 410 -20.73 -1.63 -5.27
N ALA A 411 -22.05 -1.71 -5.07
CA ALA A 411 -22.95 -2.50 -5.91
C ALA A 411 -22.91 -2.02 -7.38
N TYR A 412 -22.88 -0.71 -7.60
CA TYR A 412 -22.80 -0.11 -8.94
C TYR A 412 -21.48 -0.45 -9.65
N VAL A 413 -20.34 -0.31 -8.98
CA VAL A 413 -19.00 -0.55 -9.55
C VAL A 413 -18.90 -1.96 -10.11
N TYR A 414 -19.40 -2.96 -9.36
CA TYR A 414 -19.31 -4.37 -9.73
C TYR A 414 -20.57 -4.93 -10.40
N SER A 415 -21.50 -4.07 -10.82
CA SER A 415 -22.72 -4.44 -11.55
C SER A 415 -23.58 -5.50 -10.85
N VAL A 416 -23.77 -5.36 -9.55
CA VAL A 416 -24.67 -6.23 -8.78
C VAL A 416 -26.12 -5.99 -9.21
N ASP A 417 -26.91 -7.05 -9.40
CA ASP A 417 -28.30 -6.96 -9.86
C ASP A 417 -29.24 -6.57 -8.72
N LEU A 418 -29.36 -5.25 -8.48
CA LEU A 418 -30.31 -4.65 -7.54
C LEU A 418 -31.28 -3.72 -8.29
N PRO A 419 -32.40 -4.23 -8.83
CA PRO A 419 -33.32 -3.46 -9.66
C PRO A 419 -33.92 -2.23 -8.97
N ASN A 420 -34.05 -2.27 -7.64
CA ASN A 420 -34.52 -1.16 -6.84
C ASN A 420 -33.54 0.04 -6.79
N LEU A 421 -32.27 -0.17 -7.13
CA LEU A 421 -31.25 0.88 -7.21
C LEU A 421 -31.13 1.54 -8.59
N ALA A 422 -32.02 1.23 -9.55
CA ALA A 422 -31.88 1.70 -10.94
C ALA A 422 -31.74 3.23 -11.08
N ALA A 423 -32.43 4.01 -10.25
CA ALA A 423 -32.31 5.48 -10.26
C ALA A 423 -30.94 5.96 -9.71
N LYS A 424 -30.45 5.31 -8.66
CA LYS A 424 -29.12 5.55 -8.06
C LYS A 424 -28.00 5.20 -9.04
N TYR A 425 -28.12 4.08 -9.75
CA TYR A 425 -27.17 3.70 -10.81
C TYR A 425 -27.14 4.70 -11.97
N ALA A 426 -28.30 5.20 -12.40
CA ALA A 426 -28.36 6.23 -13.43
C ALA A 426 -27.69 7.55 -12.99
N TRP A 427 -27.75 7.86 -11.70
CA TRP A 427 -27.06 9.02 -11.12
C TRP A 427 -25.54 8.85 -11.12
N PHE A 428 -25.03 7.65 -10.81
CA PHE A 428 -23.59 7.35 -10.95
C PHE A 428 -23.14 7.40 -12.41
N ASP A 429 -23.92 6.89 -13.35
CA ASP A 429 -23.62 6.95 -14.80
C ASP A 429 -23.50 8.40 -15.30
N ALA A 430 -24.24 9.34 -14.70
CA ALA A 430 -24.17 10.76 -15.03
C ALA A 430 -22.89 11.46 -14.53
N LYS A 431 -22.06 10.78 -13.75
CA LYS A 431 -20.84 11.32 -13.14
C LYS A 431 -19.60 10.64 -13.72
N PRO A 432 -18.85 11.30 -14.61
CA PRO A 432 -17.75 10.66 -15.36
C PRO A 432 -16.70 9.97 -14.48
N VAL A 433 -16.31 10.58 -13.35
CA VAL A 433 -15.33 10.00 -12.42
C VAL A 433 -15.86 8.71 -11.80
N LEU A 434 -17.07 8.73 -11.24
CA LEU A 434 -17.69 7.56 -10.60
C LEU A 434 -18.02 6.47 -11.62
N LYS A 435 -18.51 6.84 -12.81
CA LYS A 435 -18.71 5.92 -13.93
C LYS A 435 -17.40 5.23 -14.34
N GLY A 436 -16.27 5.92 -14.28
CA GLY A 436 -14.96 5.37 -14.59
C GLY A 436 -14.59 4.13 -13.77
N TYR A 437 -15.05 4.03 -12.51
CA TYR A 437 -14.83 2.85 -11.68
C TYR A 437 -15.49 1.60 -12.29
N LYS A 438 -16.78 1.69 -12.63
CA LYS A 438 -17.52 0.61 -13.28
C LYS A 438 -16.91 0.22 -14.62
N ASP A 439 -16.55 1.21 -15.43
CA ASP A 439 -15.95 0.97 -16.75
C ASP A 439 -14.60 0.23 -16.62
N ARG A 440 -13.77 0.59 -15.63
CA ARG A 440 -12.52 -0.13 -15.30
C ARG A 440 -12.77 -1.51 -14.72
N ALA A 441 -13.81 -1.69 -13.92
CA ALA A 441 -14.17 -2.98 -13.33
C ALA A 441 -14.58 -3.98 -14.42
N ILE A 442 -15.43 -3.55 -15.35
CA ILE A 442 -15.80 -4.33 -16.55
C ILE A 442 -14.56 -4.67 -17.38
N ALA A 443 -13.67 -3.69 -17.62
CA ALA A 443 -12.44 -3.92 -18.39
C ALA A 443 -11.47 -4.89 -17.72
N ALA A 444 -11.56 -5.05 -16.40
CA ALA A 444 -10.77 -5.97 -15.59
C ALA A 444 -11.46 -7.34 -15.38
N ASP A 445 -12.57 -7.62 -16.07
CA ASP A 445 -13.42 -8.81 -15.88
C ASP A 445 -13.91 -8.98 -14.42
N ARG A 446 -14.20 -7.86 -13.74
CA ARG A 446 -14.75 -7.80 -12.37
C ARG A 446 -16.13 -7.14 -12.38
N TYR A 447 -17.13 -7.89 -12.80
CA TYR A 447 -18.52 -7.41 -12.90
C TYR A 447 -19.49 -8.59 -12.70
N ASP A 448 -20.78 -8.28 -12.59
CA ASP A 448 -21.87 -9.22 -12.31
C ASP A 448 -21.65 -9.99 -11.00
N TYR A 449 -21.20 -9.28 -9.96
CA TYR A 449 -21.01 -9.87 -8.63
C TYR A 449 -22.36 -10.28 -8.02
N PRO A 450 -22.40 -11.37 -7.23
CA PRO A 450 -23.61 -11.79 -6.53
C PRO A 450 -24.06 -10.74 -5.51
N ASP A 451 -25.37 -10.67 -5.28
CA ASP A 451 -25.94 -9.85 -4.22
C ASP A 451 -25.64 -10.43 -2.83
N THR A 452 -24.92 -9.66 -2.01
CA THR A 452 -24.57 -9.97 -0.62
C THR A 452 -25.04 -8.90 0.38
N PHE A 453 -25.73 -7.84 -0.05
CA PHE A 453 -26.06 -6.65 0.77
C PHE A 453 -27.18 -6.88 1.81
N GLY A 454 -27.78 -8.07 1.80
CA GLY A 454 -28.91 -8.43 2.66
C GLY A 454 -30.25 -7.90 2.12
N THR A 455 -31.34 -8.54 2.52
CA THR A 455 -32.68 -8.21 2.00
C THR A 455 -33.48 -7.39 3.00
N CYS A 456 -34.22 -6.42 2.49
CA CYS A 456 -35.13 -5.63 3.29
C CYS A 456 -36.52 -6.25 3.46
N GLY A 457 -37.12 -6.02 4.63
CA GLY A 457 -38.41 -6.59 5.02
C GLY A 457 -38.39 -8.09 5.38
N ALA A 458 -37.24 -8.63 5.82
CA ALA A 458 -37.11 -10.03 6.28
C ALA A 458 -37.73 -10.28 7.67
#